data_AF-A0A9X4HVZ4-F1
#
_entry.id   AF-A0A9X4HVZ4-F1
#
_cell.length_a   1.000
_cell.length_b   1.000
_cell.length_c   1.000
_cell.angle_alpha   90.00
_cell.angle_beta   90.00
_cell.angle_gamma   90.00
#
_symmetry.space_group_name_H-M   'P 1'
#
loop_
_entity.id
_entity.type
_entity.pdbx_description
1 polymer ?
#
loop_
_entity_poly.entity_id
_entity_poly.type
_entity_poly.pdbx_seq_one_letter_code
_entity_poly.pdbx_strand_id
1 'polypeptide(L)'
;MGEVFVSTVHPALGRLYWVYTSNADCNYPDHYSLTDWSELATRFPKGWRDHQYYHWKHRSHISQVFEPEDPYGDYFEQYEEEEAGGVLEQRLSGLLANLQEKSGQTVEEFRHWMFRATWVDVPALCIVENCAYG
;
A
#
# COMPACT_ATOMS: atom_id res chain seq x y z
N MET A 1 -0.95 25.18 -1.72
CA MET A 1 -0.61 24.12 -0.75
C MET A 1 0.04 22.99 -1.52
N GLY A 2 1.15 22.44 -1.04
CA GLY A 2 1.80 21.33 -1.73
C GLY A 2 1.09 20.00 -1.43
N GLU A 3 1.04 19.10 -2.40
CA GLU A 3 0.57 17.72 -2.23
C GLU A 3 1.76 16.76 -2.29
N VAL A 4 1.66 15.65 -1.58
CA VAL A 4 2.67 14.59 -1.53
C VAL A 4 2.04 13.23 -1.75
N PHE A 5 2.80 12.32 -2.34
CA PHE A 5 2.52 10.89 -2.34
C PHE A 5 3.33 10.22 -1.24
N VAL A 6 2.77 9.18 -0.62
CA VAL A 6 3.56 8.27 0.21
C VAL A 6 4.10 7.17 -0.68
N SER A 7 5.42 7.03 -0.71
CA SER A 7 6.11 6.20 -1.69
C SER A 7 7.28 5.43 -1.09
N THR A 8 7.61 4.30 -1.70
CA THR A 8 8.84 3.55 -1.46
C THR A 8 9.42 3.06 -2.79
N VAL A 9 10.65 2.55 -2.79
CA VAL A 9 11.30 2.01 -3.99
C VAL A 9 11.62 0.54 -3.75
N HIS A 10 10.90 -0.34 -4.44
CA HIS A 10 11.15 -1.77 -4.47
C HIS A 10 12.30 -2.09 -5.43
N PRO A 11 13.25 -2.96 -5.06
CA PRO A 11 14.39 -3.31 -5.92
C PRO A 11 14.00 -3.85 -7.30
N ALA A 12 12.92 -4.64 -7.38
CA ALA A 12 12.44 -5.23 -8.63
C ALA A 12 11.30 -4.46 -9.32
N LEU A 13 10.46 -3.75 -8.56
CA LEU A 13 9.25 -3.10 -9.11
C LEU A 13 9.47 -1.62 -9.40
N GLY A 14 10.56 -1.04 -8.88
CA GLY A 14 10.74 0.39 -8.87
C GLY A 14 9.83 1.06 -7.84
N ARG A 15 9.33 2.24 -8.18
CA ARG A 15 8.61 3.09 -7.24
C ARG A 15 7.18 2.61 -7.02
N LEU A 16 6.82 2.46 -5.76
CA LEU A 16 5.47 2.12 -5.32
C LEU A 16 4.85 3.28 -4.55
N TYR A 17 3.52 3.32 -4.52
CA TYR A 17 2.73 4.35 -3.89
C TYR A 17 1.56 3.75 -3.10
N TRP A 18 1.13 4.47 -2.07
CA TRP A 18 -0.11 4.15 -1.36
C TRP A 18 -1.34 4.52 -2.19
N VAL A 19 -2.33 3.63 -2.17
CA VAL A 19 -3.67 3.85 -2.71
C VAL A 19 -4.68 3.69 -1.59
N TYR A 20 -5.54 4.68 -1.45
CA TYR A 20 -6.64 4.73 -0.51
C TYR A 20 -7.87 5.26 -1.25
N THR A 21 -8.94 4.49 -1.19
CA THR A 21 -10.25 4.85 -1.75
C THR A 21 -11.24 4.87 -0.61
N SER A 22 -11.85 6.03 -0.34
CA SER A 22 -12.93 6.07 0.64
C SER A 22 -14.22 5.63 -0.02
N ASN A 23 -14.92 4.69 0.61
CA ASN A 23 -16.22 4.20 0.14
C ASN A 23 -17.38 4.60 1.08
N ALA A 24 -17.15 5.62 1.90
CA ALA A 24 -18.14 6.14 2.84
C ALA A 24 -19.47 6.53 2.16
N ASP A 25 -19.40 7.05 0.93
CA ASP A 25 -20.58 7.47 0.15
C ASP A 25 -21.49 6.30 -0.27
N CYS A 26 -20.96 5.07 -0.27
CA CYS A 26 -21.71 3.85 -0.62
C CYS A 26 -22.01 2.97 0.59
N ASN A 27 -21.77 3.45 1.82
CA ASN A 27 -21.85 2.66 3.05
C ASN A 27 -21.03 1.36 2.96
N TYR A 28 -19.85 1.45 2.35
CA TYR A 28 -18.94 0.34 2.10
C TYR A 28 -17.59 0.61 2.79
N PRO A 29 -16.84 -0.43 3.19
CA PRO A 29 -15.55 -0.23 3.84
C PRO A 29 -14.55 0.52 2.95
N ASP A 30 -13.72 1.35 3.58
CA ASP A 30 -12.61 2.02 2.90
C ASP A 30 -11.62 0.97 2.38
N HIS A 31 -11.05 1.21 1.21
CA HIS A 31 -10.13 0.26 0.57
C HIS A 31 -8.70 0.78 0.58
N TYR A 32 -7.77 -0.05 1.06
CA TYR A 32 -6.34 0.24 1.15
C TYR A 32 -5.56 -0.70 0.24
N SER A 33 -4.77 -0.15 -0.67
CA SER A 33 -3.97 -0.93 -1.62
C SER A 33 -2.66 -0.21 -1.96
N LEU A 34 -1.92 -0.75 -2.93
CA LEU A 34 -0.65 -0.24 -3.43
C LEU A 34 -0.63 -0.22 -4.95
N THR A 35 0.17 0.65 -5.55
CA THR A 35 0.31 0.76 -7.00
C THR A 35 1.73 1.17 -7.41
N ASP A 36 2.16 0.76 -8.60
CA ASP A 36 3.32 1.29 -9.31
C ASP A 36 2.98 2.53 -10.16
N TRP A 37 1.70 2.93 -10.24
CA TRP A 37 1.22 4.03 -11.08
C TRP A 37 0.91 5.28 -10.26
N SER A 38 1.64 6.38 -10.50
CA SER A 38 1.44 7.64 -9.79
C SER A 38 0.06 8.27 -10.02
N GLU A 39 -0.61 7.94 -11.11
CA GLU A 39 -1.95 8.45 -11.43
C GLU A 39 -3.04 7.93 -10.47
N LEU A 40 -2.84 6.73 -9.93
CA LEU A 40 -3.75 6.09 -8.98
C LEU A 40 -3.35 6.35 -7.52
N ALA A 41 -2.19 6.95 -7.29
CA ALA A 41 -1.66 7.20 -5.96
C ALA A 41 -2.48 8.24 -5.19
N THR A 42 -2.71 7.97 -3.91
CA THR A 42 -3.41 8.92 -3.04
C THR A 42 -2.55 10.13 -2.76
N ARG A 43 -3.12 11.31 -3.02
CA ARG A 43 -2.51 12.60 -2.71
C ARG A 43 -2.83 13.00 -1.29
N PHE A 44 -1.80 13.32 -0.54
CA PHE A 44 -1.91 13.85 0.81
C PHE A 44 -1.50 15.33 0.85
N PRO A 45 -2.10 16.16 1.72
CA PRO A 45 -1.58 17.50 1.95
C PRO A 45 -0.15 17.43 2.52
N LYS A 46 0.73 18.34 2.11
CA LYS A 46 2.07 18.45 2.69
C LYS A 46 1.97 18.64 4.20
N GLY A 47 2.71 17.82 4.97
CA GLY A 47 2.63 17.81 6.44
C GLY A 47 1.48 16.98 7.00
N TRP A 48 0.86 16.10 6.19
CA TRP A 48 -0.25 15.24 6.65
C TRP A 48 0.10 14.39 7.89
N ARG A 49 1.38 14.02 8.07
CA ARG A 49 1.83 13.27 9.26
C ARG A 49 1.74 14.07 10.55
N ASP A 50 1.82 15.40 10.48
CA ASP A 50 1.66 16.28 11.63
C ASP A 50 0.18 16.63 11.88
N HIS A 51 -0.69 16.38 10.90
CA HIS A 51 -2.12 16.64 11.01
C HIS A 51 -2.83 15.49 11.73
N GLN A 52 -3.42 15.76 12.90
CA GLN A 52 -4.00 14.75 13.79
C GLN A 52 -4.93 13.75 13.08
N TYR A 53 -5.89 14.24 12.29
CA TYR A 53 -6.84 13.38 11.58
C TYR A 53 -6.19 12.50 10.50
N TYR A 54 -5.45 13.10 9.55
CA TYR A 54 -4.79 12.35 8.47
C TYR A 54 -3.76 11.36 9.01
N HIS A 55 -2.95 11.78 9.98
CA HIS A 55 -1.98 10.89 10.60
C HIS A 55 -2.67 9.71 11.29
N TRP A 56 -3.69 9.96 12.13
CA TRP A 56 -4.43 8.88 12.78
C TRP A 56 -5.06 7.91 11.78
N LYS A 57 -5.65 8.42 10.70
CA LYS A 57 -6.34 7.64 9.68
C LYS A 57 -5.40 6.77 8.84
N HIS A 58 -4.23 7.28 8.45
CA HIS A 58 -3.35 6.60 7.48
C HIS A 58 -2.07 6.02 8.08
N ARG A 59 -1.76 6.23 9.37
CA ARG A 59 -0.53 5.68 10.00
C ARG A 59 -0.41 4.16 9.92
N SER A 60 -1.53 3.44 9.84
CA SER A 60 -1.59 1.98 9.77
C SER A 60 -1.86 1.45 8.36
N HIS A 61 -1.60 2.25 7.32
CA HIS A 61 -1.95 1.91 5.92
C HIS A 61 -1.48 0.51 5.52
N ILE A 62 -0.22 0.15 5.76
CA ILE A 62 0.31 -1.17 5.39
C ILE A 62 -0.34 -2.30 6.19
N SER A 63 -0.68 -2.07 7.46
CA SER A 63 -1.43 -3.05 8.25
C SER A 63 -2.83 -3.28 7.67
N GLN A 64 -3.50 -2.21 7.21
CA GLN A 64 -4.83 -2.31 6.58
C GLN A 64 -4.76 -3.00 5.21
N VAL A 65 -3.70 -2.77 4.42
CA VAL A 65 -3.47 -3.47 3.13
C VAL A 65 -3.37 -4.99 3.32
N PHE A 66 -2.80 -5.44 4.44
CA PHE A 66 -2.60 -6.86 4.76
C PHE A 66 -3.41 -7.30 5.98
N GLU A 67 -4.64 -6.79 6.12
CA GLU A 67 -5.59 -7.18 7.16
C GLU A 67 -6.30 -8.48 6.77
N PRO A 68 -6.00 -9.64 7.37
CA PRO A 68 -6.60 -10.92 6.99
C PRO A 68 -8.10 -11.00 7.31
N GLU A 69 -8.59 -10.20 8.26
CA GLU A 69 -10.00 -10.19 8.65
C GLU A 69 -10.87 -9.27 7.78
N ASP A 70 -10.28 -8.56 6.80
CA ASP A 70 -11.03 -7.70 5.88
C ASP A 70 -11.61 -8.52 4.71
N PRO A 71 -12.93 -8.78 4.67
CA PRO A 71 -13.54 -9.56 3.59
C PRO A 71 -13.53 -8.84 2.23
N TYR A 72 -13.18 -7.56 2.20
CA TYR A 72 -13.11 -6.73 1.00
C TYR A 72 -11.68 -6.29 0.67
N GLY A 73 -10.69 -6.75 1.44
CA GLY A 73 -9.29 -6.47 1.23
C GLY A 73 -8.70 -7.27 0.07
N ASP A 74 -7.57 -6.78 -0.44
CA ASP A 74 -6.81 -7.45 -1.50
C ASP A 74 -5.95 -8.63 -0.96
N TYR A 75 -5.89 -8.84 0.36
CA TYR A 75 -5.11 -9.90 1.02
C TYR A 75 -6.02 -10.91 1.72
N PHE A 76 -5.73 -12.21 1.51
CA PHE A 76 -6.42 -13.31 2.17
C PHE A 76 -5.40 -14.26 2.80
N GLU A 77 -5.67 -14.66 4.04
CA GLU A 77 -4.86 -15.63 4.78
C GLU A 77 -5.76 -16.65 5.47
N GLN A 78 -5.47 -17.93 5.29
CA GLN A 78 -6.16 -19.05 5.93
C GLN A 78 -5.17 -19.84 6.78
N TYR A 79 -5.56 -20.17 8.01
CA TYR A 79 -4.78 -20.99 8.94
C TYR A 79 -5.32 -22.43 8.98
N GLU A 80 -4.44 -23.41 9.21
CA GLU A 80 -4.88 -24.75 9.59
C GLU A 80 -5.47 -24.70 11.01
N GLU A 81 -6.65 -25.31 11.19
CA GLU A 81 -7.33 -25.38 12.50
C GLU A 81 -6.66 -26.34 13.49
N GLU A 82 -5.66 -27.14 13.07
CA GLU A 82 -4.97 -28.11 13.93
C GLU A 82 -3.83 -27.49 14.77
N GLU A 83 -3.53 -28.12 15.93
CA GLU A 83 -2.68 -27.62 17.03
C GLU A 83 -1.27 -27.10 16.64
N ALA A 84 -0.80 -27.36 15.41
CA ALA A 84 0.49 -26.89 14.90
C ALA A 84 0.44 -25.47 14.28
N GLY A 85 -0.73 -24.88 14.06
CA GLY A 85 -0.91 -23.44 13.78
C GLY A 85 -0.12 -22.90 12.58
N GLY A 86 -0.11 -23.64 11.46
CA GLY A 86 0.51 -23.20 10.20
C GLY A 86 -0.43 -22.32 9.35
N VAL A 87 0.13 -21.40 8.57
CA VAL A 87 -0.61 -20.72 7.50
C VAL A 87 -0.82 -21.72 6.36
N LEU A 88 -2.07 -22.09 6.10
CA LEU A 88 -2.47 -23.03 5.04
C LEU A 88 -2.35 -22.38 3.67
N GLU A 89 -2.79 -21.13 3.55
CA GLU A 89 -2.85 -20.44 2.28
C GLU A 89 -2.77 -18.92 2.44
N GLN A 90 -2.00 -18.28 1.56
CA GLN A 90 -1.99 -16.82 1.39
C GLN A 90 -2.26 -16.49 -0.06
N ARG A 91 -3.17 -15.55 -0.30
CA ARG A 91 -3.50 -15.07 -1.65
C ARG A 91 -3.56 -13.55 -1.66
N LEU A 92 -3.20 -13.00 -2.81
CA LEU A 92 -3.39 -11.60 -3.14
C LEU A 92 -4.37 -11.51 -4.32
N SER A 93 -5.09 -10.41 -4.39
CA SER A 93 -5.93 -10.07 -5.53
C SER A 93 -5.70 -8.63 -6.00
N GLY A 94 -6.39 -8.23 -7.07
CA GLY A 94 -6.35 -6.86 -7.57
C GLY A 94 -4.95 -6.36 -7.96
N LEU A 95 -4.63 -5.13 -7.53
CA LEU A 95 -3.33 -4.51 -7.81
C LEU A 95 -2.18 -5.18 -7.05
N LEU A 96 -2.45 -5.67 -5.83
CA LEU A 96 -1.42 -6.32 -5.01
C LEU A 96 -0.92 -7.62 -5.64
N ALA A 97 -1.81 -8.44 -6.21
CA ALA A 97 -1.43 -9.66 -6.91
C ALA A 97 -0.48 -9.38 -8.06
N ASN A 98 -0.81 -8.39 -8.90
CA ASN A 98 0.03 -7.99 -10.02
C ASN A 98 1.41 -7.48 -9.57
N LEU A 99 1.47 -6.73 -8.46
CA LEU A 99 2.74 -6.26 -7.92
C LEU A 99 3.59 -7.41 -7.35
N GLN A 100 2.98 -8.34 -6.62
CA GLN A 100 3.68 -9.51 -6.08
C GLN A 100 4.17 -10.44 -7.21
N GLU A 101 3.36 -10.70 -8.23
CA GLU A 101 3.79 -11.51 -9.38
C GLU A 101 4.97 -10.87 -10.11
N LYS A 102 4.90 -9.56 -10.38
CA LYS A 102 6.01 -8.81 -10.99
C LYS A 102 7.26 -8.77 -10.12
N SER A 103 7.14 -8.88 -8.79
CA SER A 103 8.30 -8.82 -7.89
C SER A 103 9.07 -10.14 -7.87
N GLY A 104 8.43 -11.23 -8.27
CA GLY A 104 8.98 -12.59 -8.23
C GLY A 104 9.14 -13.15 -6.82
N GLN A 105 8.66 -12.46 -5.80
CA GLN A 105 8.69 -12.90 -4.40
C GLN A 105 7.49 -13.80 -4.11
N THR A 106 7.55 -14.62 -3.06
CA THR A 106 6.33 -15.25 -2.52
C THR A 106 5.41 -14.18 -1.89
N VAL A 107 4.14 -14.54 -1.61
CA VAL A 107 3.21 -13.62 -0.93
C VAL A 107 3.75 -13.19 0.44
N GLU A 108 4.31 -14.12 1.20
CA GLU A 108 4.89 -13.84 2.52
C GLU A 108 6.12 -12.91 2.42
N GLU A 109 7.03 -13.19 1.49
CA GLU A 109 8.22 -12.36 1.26
C GLU A 109 7.85 -10.95 0.83
N PHE A 110 6.87 -10.82 -0.06
CA PHE A 110 6.34 -9.55 -0.53
C PHE A 110 5.70 -8.76 0.62
N ARG A 111 4.84 -9.42 1.42
CA ARG A 111 4.22 -8.83 2.62
C ARG A 111 5.28 -8.35 3.61
N HIS A 112 6.24 -9.21 3.98
CA HIS A 112 7.33 -8.85 4.88
C HIS A 112 8.17 -7.69 4.36
N TRP A 113 8.41 -7.64 3.05
CA TRP A 113 9.10 -6.52 2.44
C TRP A 113 8.31 -5.21 2.61
N MET A 114 6.99 -5.21 2.36
CA MET A 114 6.16 -4.01 2.51
C MET A 114 6.14 -3.45 3.92
N PHE A 115 6.15 -4.32 4.94
CA PHE A 115 6.24 -3.91 6.34
C PHE A 115 7.61 -3.35 6.73
N ARG A 116 8.70 -3.83 6.11
CA ARG A 116 10.07 -3.38 6.36
C ARG A 116 10.47 -2.16 5.53
N ALA A 117 9.77 -1.92 4.43
CA ALA A 117 10.07 -0.83 3.52
C ALA A 117 9.97 0.53 4.22
N THR A 118 10.90 1.43 3.87
CA THR A 118 10.81 2.81 4.32
C THR A 118 9.89 3.58 3.40
N TRP A 119 8.78 4.07 3.96
CA TRP A 119 7.77 4.86 3.26
C TRP A 119 8.01 6.35 3.50
N VAL A 120 8.24 7.11 2.44
CA VAL A 120 8.60 8.54 2.49
C VAL A 120 7.60 9.38 1.72
N ASP A 121 7.48 10.66 2.08
CA ASP A 121 6.73 11.62 1.26
C ASP A 121 7.56 12.09 0.07
N VAL A 122 6.95 12.06 -1.11
CA VAL A 122 7.51 12.66 -2.32
C VAL A 122 6.53 13.67 -2.91
N PRO A 123 6.98 14.81 -3.47
CA PRO A 123 6.08 15.80 -4.06
C PRO A 123 5.22 15.20 -5.18
N ALA A 124 3.91 15.46 -5.15
CA ALA A 124 3.00 14.99 -6.20
C ALA A 124 3.17 15.73 -7.54
N LEU A 125 3.76 16.93 -7.49
CA LEU A 125 3.99 17.82 -8.64
C LEU A 125 5.28 17.51 -9.42
N CYS A 126 6.04 16.46 -9.07
CA CYS A 126 7.24 16.08 -9.84
C CYS A 126 6.93 15.30 -11.14
N ILE A 127 5.75 15.50 -11.71
CA ILE A 127 5.36 14.93 -13.00
C ILE A 127 5.19 16.13 -13.92
N VAL A 128 6.05 16.21 -14.94
CA VAL A 128 6.27 17.29 -15.91
C VAL A 128 7.35 18.31 -15.47
N GLU A 129 8.50 18.24 -16.14
CA GLU A 129 9.71 19.09 -16.08
C GLU A 129 10.90 18.60 -15.21
N ASN A 130 11.83 17.91 -15.89
CA ASN A 130 13.28 17.85 -15.63
C ASN A 130 13.77 17.35 -14.26
N CYS A 131 13.89 16.04 -14.09
CA CYS A 131 15.05 15.46 -13.42
C CYS A 131 16.10 15.07 -14.47
N ALA A 132 16.63 16.07 -15.17
CA ALA A 132 17.81 15.95 -16.01
C ALA A 132 18.88 16.91 -15.45
N TYR A 133 19.96 16.31 -14.95
CA TYR A 133 21.25 16.91 -14.56
C TYR A 133 21.30 17.90 -13.40
N GLY A 134 22.05 17.51 -12.37
CA GLY A 134 22.70 18.34 -11.36
C GLY A 134 23.90 17.59 -10.82
#